data_AF-A0A349UR83-F1
#
_entry.id   AF-A0A349UR83-F1
#
_cell.length_a   1.000
_cell.length_b   1.000
_cell.length_c   1.000
_cell.angle_alpha   90.00
_cell.angle_beta   90.00
_cell.angle_gamma   90.00
#
_symmetry.space_group_name_H-M   'P 1'
#
loop_
_entity.id
_entity.type
_entity.pdbx_description
1 polymer ?
#
loop_
_entity_poly.entity_id
_entity_poly.type
_entity_poly.pdbx_seq_one_letter_code
_entity_poly.pdbx_strand_id
1 'polypeptide(L)'
;MPVRARPSPGGWRASVLRTCIVTCVVLSCAALALGQDARIARDCLGECFAETADARATLGVLAVTGDKDLLPLFLACARSKDKDFRLFAVQTLADLDDPQADRALRERVQIDPAYPVRGLALFHLLRRNAVTTAQLQDALLTPDDYVRCLASVGLIRAGKGNLAAETLDKLTASTNPTAVAIARMCLLQLGHQDQLVPLRKLLADEKTPDELAARMLSQITEEKISAAYELARQVAESDRVAPLRVRAYEAMATLSPRTAETLLLAIGNSNNAILRAHLLEILSRQKDSQTALKALATGGDGIAALARFELARPAGGADAARAALAALIPRDEKDEHQPADYYVVRYVLLRAEQDIKARGEQADFYTPALAGYIRAISADTEDLRQEHLLAARATTLLADLGTPEAMKELKELLRGRYDARLRVVAAGLRHTANRQSAALAKALLDRPYEDIVLDATLALGKTQNPDAETLLARAIRDGKRNPPAVRVLASWYLLKLRNQAQAAAAELAEKLP
;
A
#
# COMPACT_ATOMS: atom_id res chain seq x y z
N MET A 1 -73.05 -5.49 36.29
CA MET A 1 -71.65 -5.44 36.76
C MET A 1 -71.02 -6.82 36.57
N PRO A 2 -69.96 -6.98 35.75
CA PRO A 2 -69.35 -8.28 35.54
C PRO A 2 -68.30 -8.57 36.63
N VAL A 3 -68.34 -9.79 37.16
CA VAL A 3 -67.40 -10.31 38.17
C VAL A 3 -66.06 -10.61 37.50
N ARG A 4 -65.01 -9.85 37.84
CA ARG A 4 -63.63 -10.14 37.40
C ARG A 4 -63.12 -11.39 38.13
N ALA A 5 -62.90 -12.46 37.38
CA ALA A 5 -62.24 -13.66 37.86
C ALA A 5 -60.79 -13.35 38.28
N ARG A 6 -60.42 -13.71 39.52
CA ARG A 6 -59.04 -13.60 40.01
C ARG A 6 -58.19 -14.69 39.35
N PRO A 7 -57.02 -14.35 38.75
CA PRO A 7 -56.13 -15.35 38.16
C PRO A 7 -55.58 -16.30 39.23
N SER A 8 -55.51 -17.59 38.90
CA SER A 8 -55.01 -18.62 39.81
C SER A 8 -53.52 -18.44 40.13
N PRO A 9 -53.08 -18.60 41.39
CA PRO A 9 -51.67 -18.38 41.79
C PRO A 9 -50.66 -19.37 41.19
N GLY A 10 -51.12 -20.44 40.52
CA GLY A 10 -50.28 -21.50 39.97
C GLY A 10 -49.73 -21.24 38.56
N GLY A 11 -50.38 -20.37 37.78
CA GLY A 11 -50.00 -20.14 36.37
C GLY A 11 -48.69 -19.37 36.18
N TRP A 12 -48.33 -18.52 37.15
CA TRP A 12 -47.15 -17.65 37.05
C TRP A 12 -45.83 -18.41 37.16
N ARG A 13 -45.74 -19.42 38.05
CA ARG A 13 -44.49 -20.20 38.22
C ARG A 13 -44.19 -21.10 37.03
N ALA A 14 -45.21 -21.72 36.44
CA ALA A 14 -45.06 -22.55 35.24
C ALA A 14 -44.70 -21.72 33.99
N SER A 15 -45.22 -20.50 33.86
CA SER A 15 -44.89 -19.59 32.76
C SER A 15 -43.44 -19.10 32.83
N VAL A 16 -42.99 -18.65 34.00
CA VAL A 16 -41.60 -18.19 34.19
C VAL A 16 -40.60 -19.33 33.95
N LEU A 17 -40.86 -20.54 34.43
CA LEU A 17 -39.96 -21.68 34.23
C LEU A 17 -39.84 -22.08 32.75
N ARG A 18 -40.95 -22.07 31.99
CA ARG A 18 -40.93 -22.36 30.54
C ARG A 18 -40.15 -21.30 29.77
N THR A 19 -40.35 -20.02 30.08
CA THR A 19 -39.60 -18.93 29.45
C THR A 19 -38.10 -19.03 29.76
N CYS A 20 -37.72 -19.38 31.00
CA CYS A 20 -36.32 -19.60 31.36
C CYS A 20 -35.70 -20.78 30.60
N ILE A 21 -36.38 -21.92 30.49
CA ILE A 21 -35.87 -23.10 29.77
C ILE A 21 -35.69 -22.80 28.29
N VAL A 22 -36.68 -22.17 27.64
CA VAL A 22 -36.59 -21.79 26.21
C VAL A 22 -35.44 -20.81 25.99
N THR A 23 -35.28 -19.81 26.86
CA THR A 23 -34.19 -18.84 26.77
C THR A 23 -32.83 -19.51 26.94
N CYS A 24 -32.67 -20.42 27.90
CA CYS A 24 -31.43 -21.18 28.09
C CYS A 24 -31.10 -22.06 26.88
N VAL A 25 -32.08 -22.79 26.33
CA VAL A 25 -31.86 -23.64 25.15
C VAL A 25 -31.49 -22.81 23.91
N VAL A 26 -32.16 -21.68 23.68
CA VAL A 26 -31.84 -20.77 22.56
C VAL A 26 -30.44 -20.18 22.72
N LEU A 27 -30.05 -19.75 23.93
CA LEU A 27 -28.71 -19.23 24.21
C LEU A 27 -27.63 -20.31 24.05
N SER A 28 -27.89 -21.56 24.48
CA SER A 28 -26.96 -22.68 24.30
C SER A 28 -26.80 -23.07 22.83
N CYS A 29 -27.89 -23.12 22.06
CA CYS A 29 -27.83 -23.41 20.63
C CYS A 29 -27.12 -22.30 19.85
N ALA A 30 -27.37 -21.03 20.19
CA ALA A 30 -26.65 -19.90 19.62
C ALA A 30 -25.16 -20.00 19.92
N ALA A 31 -24.77 -20.16 21.19
CA ALA A 31 -23.36 -20.30 21.59
C ALA A 31 -22.66 -21.48 20.89
N LEU A 32 -23.35 -22.61 20.70
CA LEU A 32 -22.83 -23.76 19.95
C LEU A 32 -22.57 -23.42 18.48
N ALA A 33 -23.53 -22.75 17.82
CA ALA A 33 -23.37 -22.31 16.43
C ALA A 33 -22.21 -21.30 16.28
N LEU A 34 -22.08 -20.34 17.21
CA LEU A 34 -20.98 -19.37 17.19
C LEU A 34 -19.60 -20.06 17.34
N GLY A 35 -19.53 -21.10 18.18
CA GLY A 35 -18.31 -21.90 18.36
C GLY A 35 -17.94 -22.73 17.12
N GLN A 36 -18.93 -23.24 16.39
CA GLN A 36 -18.70 -24.02 15.16
C GLN A 36 -18.09 -23.17 14.04
N ASP A 37 -18.57 -21.94 13.84
CA ASP A 37 -18.07 -21.07 12.78
C ASP A 37 -16.60 -20.67 12.99
N ALA A 38 -16.21 -20.34 14.22
CA ALA A 38 -14.84 -20.01 14.53
C ALA A 38 -13.90 -21.23 14.41
N ARG A 39 -14.41 -22.42 14.71
CA ARG A 39 -13.67 -23.67 14.46
C ARG A 39 -13.46 -23.91 12.97
N ILE A 40 -14.50 -23.74 12.14
CA ILE A 40 -14.39 -23.90 10.68
C ILE A 40 -13.36 -22.92 10.09
N ALA A 41 -13.30 -21.67 10.58
CA ALA A 41 -12.29 -20.71 10.16
C ALA A 41 -10.86 -21.16 10.54
N ARG A 42 -10.66 -21.66 11.77
CA ARG A 42 -9.36 -22.21 12.20
C ARG A 42 -8.96 -23.42 11.38
N ASP A 43 -9.89 -24.35 11.17
CA ASP A 43 -9.66 -25.57 10.40
C ASP A 43 -9.27 -25.21 8.95
N CYS A 44 -10.01 -24.28 8.33
CA CYS A 44 -9.69 -23.78 6.99
C CYS A 44 -8.30 -23.13 6.91
N LEU A 45 -7.92 -22.29 7.87
CA LEU A 45 -6.56 -21.73 7.89
C LEU A 45 -5.52 -22.84 8.12
N GLY A 46 -5.77 -23.74 9.07
CA GLY A 46 -4.89 -24.87 9.35
C GLY A 46 -4.63 -25.75 8.12
N GLU A 47 -5.67 -26.04 7.33
CA GLU A 47 -5.55 -26.73 6.03
C GLU A 47 -4.66 -25.95 5.06
N CYS A 48 -4.86 -24.64 4.93
CA CYS A 48 -4.03 -23.78 4.07
C CYS A 48 -2.56 -23.67 4.51
N PHE A 49 -2.25 -24.00 5.77
CA PHE A 49 -0.88 -24.05 6.30
C PHE A 49 -0.27 -25.46 6.29
N ALA A 50 -1.04 -26.50 5.93
CA ALA A 50 -0.56 -27.88 5.96
C ALA A 50 0.50 -28.16 4.88
N GLU A 51 0.40 -27.51 3.72
CA GLU A 51 1.36 -27.60 2.62
C GLU A 51 2.22 -26.33 2.52
N THR A 52 3.53 -26.48 2.30
CA THR A 52 4.47 -25.34 2.30
C THR A 52 4.18 -24.30 1.22
N ALA A 53 3.78 -24.73 0.02
CA ALA A 53 3.44 -23.83 -1.08
C ALA A 53 2.20 -22.98 -0.73
N ASP A 54 1.18 -23.62 -0.17
CA ASP A 54 -0.07 -22.98 0.24
C ASP A 54 0.15 -22.06 1.45
N ALA A 55 1.04 -22.42 2.38
CA ALA A 55 1.41 -21.58 3.51
C ALA A 55 1.98 -20.24 3.05
N ARG A 56 2.85 -20.22 2.02
CA ARG A 56 3.41 -18.96 1.48
C ARG A 56 2.33 -18.08 0.83
N ALA A 57 1.45 -18.67 0.03
CA ALA A 57 0.34 -17.94 -0.59
C ALA A 57 -0.61 -17.36 0.49
N THR A 58 -0.91 -18.16 1.51
CA THR A 58 -1.75 -17.78 2.65
C THR A 58 -1.14 -16.64 3.45
N LEU A 59 0.15 -16.72 3.77
CA LEU A 59 0.87 -15.63 4.43
C LEU A 59 0.86 -14.35 3.59
N GLY A 60 1.03 -14.45 2.28
CA GLY A 60 0.96 -13.31 1.37
C GLY A 60 -0.41 -12.60 1.44
N VAL A 61 -1.50 -13.38 1.44
CA VAL A 61 -2.87 -12.86 1.57
C VAL A 61 -3.08 -12.20 2.94
N LEU A 62 -2.63 -12.84 4.03
CA LEU A 62 -2.74 -12.29 5.38
C LEU A 62 -1.91 -11.02 5.55
N ALA A 63 -0.69 -10.96 5.01
CA ALA A 63 0.19 -9.79 5.11
C ALA A 63 -0.42 -8.53 4.49
N VAL A 64 -1.16 -8.65 3.39
CA VAL A 64 -1.84 -7.51 2.73
C VAL A 64 -2.89 -6.85 3.64
N THR A 65 -3.40 -7.56 4.65
CA THR A 65 -4.34 -6.99 5.62
C THR A 65 -3.71 -5.94 6.54
N GLY A 66 -2.38 -5.98 6.73
CA GLY A 66 -1.66 -5.12 7.66
C GLY A 66 -2.05 -5.30 9.12
N ASP A 67 -2.66 -6.44 9.48
CA ASP A 67 -3.23 -6.67 10.79
C ASP A 67 -2.18 -6.98 11.86
N LYS A 68 -2.19 -6.23 12.97
CA LYS A 68 -1.25 -6.41 14.09
C LYS A 68 -1.47 -7.75 14.82
N ASP A 69 -2.67 -8.31 14.75
CA ASP A 69 -2.99 -9.62 15.34
C ASP A 69 -2.21 -10.78 14.68
N LEU A 70 -1.62 -10.56 13.49
CA LEU A 70 -0.76 -11.52 12.78
C LEU A 70 0.69 -11.55 13.28
N LEU A 71 1.08 -10.65 14.18
CA LEU A 71 2.46 -10.54 14.68
C LEU A 71 3.05 -11.89 15.15
N PRO A 72 2.35 -12.73 15.95
CA PRO A 72 2.90 -14.03 16.37
C PRO A 72 3.33 -14.92 15.20
N LEU A 73 2.53 -14.91 14.13
CA LEU A 73 2.76 -15.71 12.93
C LEU A 73 4.04 -15.27 12.19
N PHE A 74 4.24 -13.96 12.02
CA PHE A 74 5.44 -13.45 11.34
C PHE A 74 6.69 -13.54 12.21
N LEU A 75 6.57 -13.47 13.54
CA LEU A 75 7.68 -13.76 14.45
C LEU A 75 8.13 -15.23 14.34
N ALA A 76 7.21 -16.18 14.19
CA ALA A 76 7.53 -17.58 13.92
C ALA A 76 8.21 -17.75 12.54
N CYS A 77 7.66 -17.13 11.49
CA CYS A 77 8.27 -17.13 10.15
C CYS A 77 9.71 -16.60 10.16
N ALA A 78 10.00 -15.55 10.93
CA ALA A 78 11.34 -14.98 11.06
C ALA A 78 12.35 -15.95 11.70
N ARG A 79 11.88 -16.98 12.40
CA ARG A 79 12.70 -18.02 13.03
C ARG A 79 12.70 -19.35 12.28
N SER A 80 11.96 -19.45 11.18
CA SER A 80 11.89 -20.66 10.35
C SER A 80 13.26 -21.09 9.84
N LYS A 81 13.45 -22.40 9.65
CA LYS A 81 14.67 -22.93 9.01
C LYS A 81 14.75 -22.56 7.53
N ASP A 82 13.60 -22.33 6.88
CA ASP A 82 13.53 -21.91 5.49
C ASP A 82 13.90 -20.42 5.34
N LYS A 83 14.89 -20.16 4.47
CA LYS A 83 15.36 -18.81 4.16
C LYS A 83 14.24 -17.91 3.60
N ASP A 84 13.34 -18.46 2.79
CA ASP A 84 12.31 -17.66 2.11
C ASP A 84 11.23 -17.20 3.10
N PHE A 85 10.84 -18.04 4.06
CA PHE A 85 9.95 -17.61 5.15
C PHE A 85 10.59 -16.50 5.99
N ARG A 86 11.89 -16.58 6.26
CA ARG A 86 12.60 -15.51 6.98
C ARG A 86 12.69 -14.20 6.18
N LEU A 87 12.95 -14.27 4.88
CA LEU A 87 12.94 -13.10 4.00
C LEU A 87 11.56 -12.43 3.96
N PHE A 88 10.51 -13.24 3.75
CA PHE A 88 9.13 -12.77 3.77
C PHE A 88 8.78 -12.12 5.11
N ALA A 89 9.10 -12.79 6.22
CA ALA A 89 8.84 -12.29 7.56
C ALA A 89 9.54 -10.96 7.84
N VAL A 90 10.81 -10.82 7.46
CA VAL A 90 11.56 -9.57 7.63
C VAL A 90 10.87 -8.42 6.86
N GLN A 91 10.35 -8.69 5.66
CA GLN A 91 9.60 -7.69 4.91
C GLN A 91 8.29 -7.30 5.62
N THR A 92 7.50 -8.28 6.05
CA THR A 92 6.20 -8.00 6.68
C THR A 92 6.32 -7.38 8.08
N LEU A 93 7.29 -7.83 8.89
CA LEU A 93 7.59 -7.24 10.20
C LEU A 93 8.00 -5.76 10.07
N ALA A 94 8.64 -5.38 8.97
CA ALA A 94 9.00 -4.00 8.65
C ALA A 94 7.81 -3.11 8.26
N ASP A 95 6.62 -3.69 8.05
CA ASP A 95 5.38 -2.95 7.86
C ASP A 95 4.53 -2.93 9.15
N LEU A 96 4.80 -3.84 10.10
CA LEU A 96 4.20 -3.83 11.44
C LEU A 96 4.92 -2.81 12.34
N ASP A 97 4.27 -1.68 12.60
CA ASP A 97 4.70 -0.68 13.59
C ASP A 97 4.50 -1.24 15.01
N ASP A 98 5.40 -2.15 15.41
CA ASP A 98 5.39 -2.89 16.67
C ASP A 98 6.83 -3.09 17.22
N PRO A 99 7.11 -2.79 18.50
CA PRO A 99 8.45 -2.96 19.10
C PRO A 99 8.97 -4.42 19.11
N GLN A 100 8.10 -5.42 19.15
CA GLN A 100 8.52 -6.82 19.06
C GLN A 100 9.00 -7.18 17.66
N ALA A 101 8.42 -6.57 16.62
CA ALA A 101 8.89 -6.71 15.25
C ALA A 101 10.31 -6.15 15.12
N ASP A 102 10.58 -4.95 15.67
CA ASP A 102 11.93 -4.38 15.69
C ASP A 102 12.94 -5.26 16.43
N ARG A 103 12.54 -5.86 17.56
CA ARG A 103 13.41 -6.81 18.29
C ARG A 103 13.75 -8.02 17.44
N ALA A 104 12.78 -8.60 16.73
CA ALA A 104 12.99 -9.73 15.84
C ALA A 104 13.91 -9.37 14.66
N LEU A 105 13.73 -8.19 14.06
CA LEU A 105 14.61 -7.70 13.00
C LEU A 105 16.06 -7.54 13.50
N ARG A 106 16.28 -6.97 14.69
CA ARG A 106 17.63 -6.85 15.28
C ARG A 106 18.28 -8.20 15.54
N GLU A 107 17.50 -9.16 16.05
CA GLU A 107 17.94 -10.54 16.22
C GLU A 107 18.42 -11.12 14.88
N ARG A 108 17.64 -10.94 13.80
CA ARG A 108 18.01 -11.42 12.45
C ARG A 108 19.31 -10.80 11.92
N VAL A 109 19.54 -9.50 12.11
CA VAL A 109 20.80 -8.86 11.71
C VAL A 109 22.01 -9.56 12.35
N GLN A 110 21.89 -9.97 13.61
CA GLN A 110 22.99 -10.55 14.38
C GLN A 110 23.24 -12.02 14.05
N ILE A 111 22.18 -12.84 14.04
CA ILE A 111 22.35 -14.30 14.08
C ILE A 111 21.90 -15.05 12.82
N ASP A 112 21.23 -14.40 11.84
CA ASP A 112 20.70 -15.16 10.70
C ASP A 112 21.81 -15.78 9.85
N PRO A 113 21.77 -17.06 9.46
CA PRO A 113 22.83 -17.63 8.64
C PRO A 113 22.89 -17.04 7.21
N ALA A 114 21.80 -16.47 6.70
CA ALA A 114 21.73 -15.95 5.35
C ALA A 114 21.95 -14.43 5.30
N TYR A 115 23.01 -13.99 4.61
CA TYR A 115 23.30 -12.56 4.45
C TYR A 115 22.17 -11.73 3.81
N PRO A 116 21.40 -12.23 2.82
CA PRO A 116 20.25 -11.50 2.30
C PRO A 116 19.20 -11.16 3.38
N VAL A 117 18.98 -12.06 4.35
CA VAL A 117 18.07 -11.81 5.48
C VAL A 117 18.65 -10.75 6.42
N ARG A 118 19.94 -10.83 6.75
CA ARG A 118 20.62 -9.81 7.57
C ARG A 118 20.56 -8.43 6.92
N GLY A 119 20.89 -8.34 5.64
CA GLY A 119 20.91 -7.10 4.87
C GLY A 119 19.52 -6.47 4.79
N LEU A 120 18.48 -7.26 4.50
CA LEU A 120 17.11 -6.76 4.47
C LEU A 120 16.61 -6.30 5.85
N ALA A 121 16.93 -7.05 6.92
CA ALA A 121 16.57 -6.66 8.28
C ALA A 121 17.27 -5.35 8.70
N LEU A 122 18.58 -5.21 8.38
CA LEU A 122 19.34 -4.00 8.66
C LEU A 122 18.80 -2.81 7.87
N PHE A 123 18.47 -3.00 6.59
CA PHE A 123 17.86 -1.97 5.75
C PHE A 123 16.56 -1.42 6.37
N HIS A 124 15.67 -2.30 6.81
CA HIS A 124 14.41 -1.90 7.42
C HIS A 124 14.60 -1.20 8.77
N LEU A 125 15.50 -1.69 9.61
CA LEU A 125 15.83 -1.02 10.88
C LEU A 125 16.44 0.36 10.65
N LEU A 126 17.29 0.54 9.64
CA LEU A 126 17.86 1.85 9.28
C LEU A 126 16.78 2.83 8.84
N ARG A 127 15.80 2.40 8.05
CA ARG A 127 14.66 3.25 7.64
C ARG A 127 13.81 3.72 8.83
N ARG A 128 13.72 2.91 9.88
CA ARG A 128 13.00 3.20 11.12
C ARG A 128 13.84 3.94 12.16
N ASN A 129 15.12 4.22 11.88
CA ASN A 129 16.09 4.71 12.87
C ASN A 129 16.18 3.81 14.13
N ALA A 130 16.01 2.51 13.95
CA ALA A 130 15.95 1.49 15.00
C ALA A 130 17.25 0.68 15.11
N VAL A 131 18.42 1.30 14.91
CA VAL A 131 19.74 0.64 15.06
C VAL A 131 20.66 1.52 15.91
N THR A 132 21.43 0.93 16.82
CA THR A 132 22.43 1.67 17.60
C THR A 132 23.78 1.73 16.87
N THR A 133 24.62 2.72 17.20
CA THR A 133 25.98 2.82 16.65
C THR A 133 26.80 1.54 16.88
N ALA A 134 26.70 0.93 18.06
CA ALA A 134 27.40 -0.32 18.38
C ALA A 134 26.97 -1.46 17.44
N GLN A 135 25.66 -1.61 17.21
CA GLN A 135 25.12 -2.61 16.28
C GLN A 135 25.62 -2.39 14.85
N LEU A 136 25.79 -1.14 14.41
CA LEU A 136 26.34 -0.83 13.09
C LEU A 136 27.84 -1.18 13.02
N GLN A 137 28.61 -0.90 14.07
CA GLN A 137 30.02 -1.30 14.12
C GLN A 137 30.18 -2.82 14.08
N ASP A 138 29.34 -3.57 14.81
CA ASP A 138 29.32 -5.03 14.74
C ASP A 138 28.98 -5.51 13.32
N ALA A 139 28.03 -4.85 12.65
CA ALA A 139 27.66 -5.18 11.28
C ALA A 139 28.79 -4.91 10.25
N LEU A 140 29.69 -3.94 10.49
CA LEU A 140 30.88 -3.72 9.65
C LEU A 140 31.88 -4.87 9.69
N LEU A 141 31.87 -5.68 10.76
CA LEU A 141 32.75 -6.83 10.94
C LEU A 141 32.22 -8.10 10.25
N THR A 142 31.01 -8.05 9.70
CA THR A 142 30.47 -9.17 8.92
C THR A 142 31.24 -9.34 7.61
N PRO A 143 31.38 -10.56 7.08
CA PRO A 143 32.09 -10.78 5.81
C PRO A 143 31.25 -10.42 4.57
N ASP A 144 29.96 -10.09 4.73
CA ASP A 144 29.08 -9.76 3.62
C ASP A 144 29.16 -8.28 3.25
N ASP A 145 29.59 -8.01 2.02
CA ASP A 145 29.79 -6.66 1.53
C ASP A 145 28.52 -5.81 1.56
N TYR A 146 27.34 -6.41 1.34
CA TYR A 146 26.08 -5.65 1.34
C TYR A 146 25.69 -5.21 2.75
N VAL A 147 25.81 -6.09 3.75
CA VAL A 147 25.60 -5.75 5.17
C VAL A 147 26.59 -4.66 5.60
N ARG A 148 27.88 -4.77 5.22
CA ARG A 148 28.89 -3.75 5.51
C ARG A 148 28.55 -2.40 4.87
N CYS A 149 28.11 -2.37 3.62
CA CYS A 149 27.65 -1.15 2.95
C CYS A 149 26.49 -0.49 3.70
N LEU A 150 25.47 -1.26 4.09
CA LEU A 150 24.32 -0.73 4.85
C LEU A 150 24.74 -0.20 6.22
N ALA A 151 25.62 -0.91 6.92
CA ALA A 151 26.16 -0.47 8.20
C ALA A 151 26.93 0.85 8.06
N SER A 152 27.74 1.00 7.00
CA SER A 152 28.42 2.25 6.68
C SER A 152 27.45 3.41 6.42
N VAL A 153 26.38 3.19 5.65
CA VAL A 153 25.31 4.19 5.44
C VAL A 153 24.71 4.61 6.78
N GLY A 154 24.37 3.65 7.64
CA GLY A 154 23.86 3.93 8.99
C GLY A 154 24.80 4.78 9.83
N LEU A 155 26.10 4.49 9.80
CA LEU A 155 27.10 5.27 10.55
C LEU A 155 27.25 6.69 10.01
N ILE A 156 27.17 6.87 8.69
CA ILE A 156 27.19 8.20 8.07
C ILE A 156 25.95 9.00 8.50
N ARG A 157 24.75 8.42 8.42
CA ARG A 157 23.49 9.04 8.89
C ARG A 157 23.55 9.43 10.38
N ALA A 158 24.24 8.63 11.19
CA ALA A 158 24.45 8.90 12.61
C ALA A 158 25.58 9.93 12.90
N GLY A 159 26.18 10.54 11.87
CA GLY A 159 27.29 11.50 12.02
C GLY A 159 28.61 10.85 12.47
N LYS A 160 28.77 9.55 12.26
CA LYS A 160 29.93 8.72 12.64
C LYS A 160 30.62 8.09 11.44
N GLY A 161 30.55 8.74 10.27
CA GLY A 161 31.08 8.21 9.01
C GLY A 161 32.57 7.87 9.03
N ASN A 162 33.38 8.53 9.85
CA ASN A 162 34.80 8.20 10.03
C ASN A 162 35.02 6.75 10.49
N LEU A 163 34.08 6.17 11.25
CA LEU A 163 34.15 4.77 11.69
C LEU A 163 33.97 3.78 10.53
N ALA A 164 33.37 4.23 9.41
CA ALA A 164 33.10 3.43 8.24
C ALA A 164 34.13 3.62 7.11
N ALA A 165 34.94 4.68 7.15
CA ALA A 165 35.78 5.11 6.03
C ALA A 165 36.75 4.02 5.54
N GLU A 166 37.47 3.35 6.44
CA GLU A 166 38.40 2.27 6.07
C GLU A 166 37.67 1.07 5.43
N THR A 167 36.49 0.71 5.95
CA THR A 167 35.68 -0.37 5.38
C THR A 167 35.16 0.02 4.00
N LEU A 168 34.70 1.25 3.82
CA LEU A 168 34.24 1.76 2.54
C LEU A 168 35.35 1.76 1.49
N ASP A 169 36.56 2.19 1.84
CA ASP A 169 37.72 2.17 0.94
C ASP A 169 38.00 0.74 0.44
N LYS A 170 38.06 -0.24 1.34
CA LYS A 170 38.21 -1.66 0.99
C LYS A 170 37.07 -2.16 0.08
N LEU A 171 35.83 -1.74 0.34
CA LEU A 171 34.65 -2.13 -0.46
C LEU A 171 34.67 -1.55 -1.88
N THR A 172 35.42 -0.48 -2.15
CA THR A 172 35.59 0.03 -3.52
C THR A 172 36.32 -0.93 -4.46
N ALA A 173 37.01 -1.93 -3.88
CA ALA A 173 37.70 -3.02 -4.58
C ALA A 173 36.92 -4.36 -4.54
N SER A 174 35.67 -4.36 -4.05
CA SER A 174 34.81 -5.55 -4.05
C SER A 174 34.54 -6.05 -5.47
N THR A 175 34.30 -7.36 -5.61
CA THR A 175 33.81 -7.97 -6.86
C THR A 175 32.31 -7.76 -7.06
N ASN A 176 31.58 -7.34 -6.01
CA ASN A 176 30.17 -7.03 -6.08
C ASN A 176 29.98 -5.58 -6.59
N PRO A 177 29.45 -5.36 -7.81
CA PRO A 177 29.31 -4.03 -8.39
C PRO A 177 28.39 -3.13 -7.57
N THR A 178 27.42 -3.70 -6.86
CA THR A 178 26.52 -2.94 -5.99
C THR A 178 27.25 -2.43 -4.75
N ALA A 179 28.09 -3.26 -4.13
CA ALA A 179 28.89 -2.85 -2.99
C ALA A 179 29.90 -1.75 -3.38
N VAL A 180 30.57 -1.89 -4.53
CA VAL A 180 31.47 -0.87 -5.08
C VAL A 180 30.75 0.45 -5.27
N ALA A 181 29.58 0.45 -5.93
CA ALA A 181 28.83 1.68 -6.19
C ALA A 181 28.41 2.38 -4.88
N ILE A 182 27.80 1.65 -3.94
CA ILE A 182 27.37 2.21 -2.65
C ILE A 182 28.58 2.73 -1.87
N ALA A 183 29.68 1.99 -1.85
CA ALA A 183 30.88 2.39 -1.13
C ALA A 183 31.45 3.71 -1.66
N ARG A 184 31.54 3.85 -2.99
CA ARG A 184 31.99 5.10 -3.64
C ARG A 184 31.04 6.26 -3.38
N MET A 185 29.73 6.03 -3.41
CA MET A 185 28.73 7.04 -3.06
C MET A 185 28.87 7.51 -1.61
N CYS A 186 29.08 6.59 -0.66
CA CYS A 186 29.32 6.90 0.74
C CYS A 186 30.63 7.68 0.95
N LEU A 187 31.72 7.31 0.28
CA LEU A 187 32.97 8.06 0.33
C LEU A 187 32.80 9.46 -0.26
N LEU A 188 32.07 9.60 -1.36
CA LEU A 188 31.74 10.92 -1.92
C LEU A 188 30.97 11.80 -0.92
N GLN A 189 30.01 11.22 -0.20
CA GLN A 189 29.27 11.90 0.88
C GLN A 189 30.19 12.33 2.03
N LEU A 190 31.26 11.58 2.30
CA LEU A 190 32.30 11.92 3.28
C LEU A 190 33.33 12.93 2.75
N GLY A 191 33.17 13.42 1.53
CA GLY A 191 34.01 14.47 0.94
C GLY A 191 35.15 13.96 0.05
N HIS A 192 35.25 12.65 -0.21
CA HIS A 192 36.24 12.07 -1.11
C HIS A 192 35.86 12.34 -2.58
N GLN A 193 36.21 13.54 -3.09
CA GLN A 193 35.85 14.01 -4.43
C GLN A 193 36.48 13.20 -5.57
N ASP A 194 37.57 12.49 -5.29
CA ASP A 194 38.22 11.55 -6.20
C ASP A 194 37.27 10.41 -6.65
N GLN A 195 36.19 10.17 -5.92
CA GLN A 195 35.17 9.18 -6.28
C GLN A 195 34.23 9.63 -7.42
N LEU A 196 34.19 10.92 -7.77
CA LEU A 196 33.31 11.42 -8.84
C LEU A 196 33.64 10.81 -10.20
N VAL A 197 34.92 10.67 -10.54
CA VAL A 197 35.37 10.13 -11.83
C VAL A 197 34.94 8.66 -12.01
N PRO A 198 35.22 7.72 -11.08
CA PRO A 198 34.78 6.34 -11.22
C PRO A 198 33.25 6.21 -11.19
N LEU A 199 32.54 7.01 -10.39
CA LEU A 199 31.07 7.03 -10.38
C LEU A 199 30.48 7.51 -11.72
N ARG A 200 31.08 8.55 -12.32
CA ARG A 200 30.70 9.03 -13.65
C ARG A 200 30.89 7.95 -14.71
N LYS A 201 32.05 7.29 -14.70
CA LYS A 201 32.33 6.18 -15.62
C LYS A 201 31.31 5.05 -15.46
N LEU A 202 30.96 4.71 -14.22
CA LEU A 202 29.96 3.68 -13.94
C LEU A 202 28.57 4.05 -14.49
N LEU A 203 28.08 5.27 -14.27
CA LEU A 203 26.75 5.69 -14.77
C LEU A 203 26.71 5.87 -16.30
N ALA A 204 27.83 6.24 -16.91
CA ALA A 204 27.96 6.38 -18.36
C ALA A 204 28.04 5.02 -19.08
N ASP A 205 28.41 3.94 -18.40
CA ASP A 205 28.49 2.61 -18.99
C ASP A 205 27.09 2.03 -19.22
N GLU A 206 26.71 1.84 -20.49
CA GLU A 206 25.44 1.22 -20.89
C GLU A 206 25.23 -0.18 -20.29
N LYS A 207 26.33 -0.88 -19.94
CA LYS A 207 26.28 -2.20 -19.28
C LYS A 207 25.93 -2.13 -17.80
N THR A 208 25.96 -0.95 -17.19
CA THR A 208 25.52 -0.77 -15.80
C THR A 208 24.03 -1.08 -15.71
N PRO A 209 23.63 -2.07 -14.88
CA PRO A 209 22.22 -2.42 -14.72
C PRO A 209 21.39 -1.22 -14.25
N ASP A 210 20.20 -1.05 -14.83
CA ASP A 210 19.32 0.06 -14.48
C ASP A 210 18.95 0.04 -12.99
N GLU A 211 18.82 -1.13 -12.36
CA GLU A 211 18.57 -1.22 -10.91
C GLU A 211 19.72 -0.63 -10.07
N LEU A 212 20.97 -0.79 -10.54
CA LEU A 212 22.13 -0.24 -9.85
C LEU A 212 22.18 1.28 -10.00
N ALA A 213 21.97 1.80 -11.20
CA ALA A 213 21.87 3.24 -11.45
C ALA A 213 20.72 3.87 -10.66
N ALA A 214 19.54 3.22 -10.63
CA ALA A 214 18.39 3.65 -9.86
C ALA A 214 18.70 3.72 -8.36
N ARG A 215 19.46 2.75 -7.83
CA ARG A 215 19.88 2.71 -6.43
C ARG A 215 20.86 3.84 -6.10
N MET A 216 21.82 4.12 -6.99
CA MET A 216 22.75 5.24 -6.84
C MET A 216 22.01 6.59 -6.82
N LEU A 217 21.07 6.81 -7.74
CA LEU A 217 20.26 8.03 -7.77
C LEU A 217 19.38 8.18 -6.52
N SER A 218 18.78 7.09 -6.05
CA SER A 218 18.04 7.10 -4.77
C SER A 218 18.95 7.47 -3.59
N GLN A 219 20.18 6.96 -3.55
CA GLN A 219 21.14 7.34 -2.50
C GLN A 219 21.51 8.83 -2.59
N ILE A 220 21.71 9.40 -3.78
CA ILE A 220 21.95 10.84 -3.95
C ILE A 220 20.80 11.66 -3.33
N THR A 221 19.56 11.26 -3.60
CA THR A 221 18.34 11.90 -3.09
C THR A 221 18.22 11.77 -1.57
N GLU A 222 18.31 10.55 -1.05
CA GLU A 222 18.13 10.25 0.38
C GLU A 222 19.22 10.91 1.24
N GLU A 223 20.47 10.85 0.80
CA GLU A 223 21.65 11.34 1.53
C GLU A 223 22.01 12.79 1.20
N LYS A 224 21.31 13.42 0.25
CA LYS A 224 21.54 14.80 -0.21
C LYS A 224 23.00 15.06 -0.59
N ILE A 225 23.59 14.15 -1.38
CA ILE A 225 25.00 14.19 -1.79
C ILE A 225 25.20 15.28 -2.85
N SER A 226 25.39 16.53 -2.42
CA SER A 226 25.47 17.70 -3.31
C SER A 226 26.54 17.58 -4.39
N ALA A 227 27.70 16.98 -4.08
CA ALA A 227 28.77 16.73 -5.04
C ALA A 227 28.34 15.85 -6.24
N ALA A 228 27.26 15.08 -6.10
CA ALA A 228 26.74 14.19 -7.13
C ALA A 228 25.71 14.84 -8.07
N TYR A 229 25.47 16.15 -7.98
CA TYR A 229 24.49 16.85 -8.84
C TYR A 229 24.75 16.61 -10.34
N GLU A 230 26.01 16.75 -10.78
CA GLU A 230 26.39 16.54 -12.18
C GLU A 230 26.22 15.09 -12.64
N LEU A 231 26.35 14.12 -11.73
CA LEU A 231 26.09 12.72 -12.03
C LEU A 231 24.60 12.49 -12.31
N ALA A 232 23.73 13.08 -11.49
CA ALA A 232 22.28 13.02 -11.71
C ALA A 232 21.90 13.72 -13.01
N ARG A 233 22.42 14.93 -13.27
CA ARG A 233 22.16 15.67 -14.51
C ARG A 233 22.49 14.88 -15.77
N GLN A 234 23.66 14.25 -15.80
CA GLN A 234 24.07 13.41 -16.92
C GLN A 234 23.06 12.28 -17.21
N VAL A 235 22.53 11.62 -16.17
CA VAL A 235 21.53 10.56 -16.37
C VAL A 235 20.18 11.14 -16.82
N ALA A 236 19.76 12.29 -16.27
CA ALA A 236 18.50 12.94 -16.64
C ALA A 236 18.46 13.36 -18.13
N GLU A 237 19.59 13.84 -18.65
CA GLU A 237 19.77 14.31 -20.03
C GLU A 237 20.11 13.19 -21.02
N SER A 238 20.36 11.96 -20.55
CA SER A 238 20.66 10.80 -21.40
C SER A 238 19.43 10.19 -22.09
N ASP A 239 19.67 9.18 -22.92
CA ASP A 239 18.69 8.33 -23.58
C ASP A 239 18.24 7.11 -22.74
N ARG A 240 18.66 7.04 -21.47
CA ARG A 240 18.20 6.00 -20.52
C ARG A 240 16.67 5.96 -20.41
N VAL A 241 16.17 4.82 -19.95
CA VAL A 241 14.73 4.61 -19.75
C VAL A 241 14.10 5.69 -18.86
N ALA A 242 12.85 6.07 -19.17
CA ALA A 242 12.15 7.13 -18.47
C ALA A 242 12.16 7.01 -16.93
N PRO A 243 11.99 5.82 -16.31
CA PRO A 243 12.07 5.69 -14.85
C PRO A 243 13.41 6.13 -14.24
N LEU A 244 14.53 5.89 -14.92
CA LEU A 244 15.84 6.35 -14.45
C LEU A 244 15.99 7.86 -14.58
N ARG A 245 15.55 8.41 -15.70
CA ARG A 245 15.57 9.86 -15.93
C ARG A 245 14.72 10.59 -14.89
N VAL A 246 13.54 10.06 -14.55
CA VAL A 246 12.70 10.61 -13.46
C VAL A 246 13.47 10.65 -12.14
N ARG A 247 14.11 9.54 -11.72
CA ARG A 247 14.91 9.51 -10.49
C ARG A 247 16.08 10.49 -10.51
N ALA A 248 16.70 10.69 -11.67
CA ALA A 248 17.76 11.65 -11.84
C ALA A 248 17.26 13.10 -11.65
N TYR A 249 16.11 13.45 -12.24
CA TYR A 249 15.47 14.74 -12.00
C TYR A 249 15.00 14.90 -10.53
N GLU A 250 14.55 13.84 -9.86
CA GLU A 250 14.25 13.88 -8.41
C GLU A 250 15.49 14.20 -7.57
N ALA A 251 16.63 13.57 -7.90
CA ALA A 251 17.91 13.86 -7.26
C ALA A 251 18.33 15.31 -7.49
N MET A 252 18.29 15.80 -8.73
CA MET A 252 18.58 17.20 -9.05
C MET A 252 17.68 18.16 -8.26
N ALA A 253 16.37 17.90 -8.23
CA ALA A 253 15.40 18.73 -7.52
C ALA A 253 15.61 18.75 -6.00
N THR A 254 16.14 17.66 -5.45
CA THR A 254 16.49 17.58 -4.03
C THR A 254 17.76 18.37 -3.70
N LEU A 255 18.72 18.41 -4.62
CA LEU A 255 20.02 19.05 -4.41
C LEU A 255 20.04 20.55 -4.76
N SER A 256 19.20 21.00 -5.70
CA SER A 256 19.19 22.38 -6.18
C SER A 256 17.82 23.06 -6.03
N PRO A 257 17.75 24.25 -5.42
CA PRO A 257 16.51 25.00 -5.28
C PRO A 257 16.03 25.68 -6.58
N ARG A 258 16.83 25.66 -7.66
CA ARG A 258 16.49 26.29 -8.96
C ARG A 258 16.02 25.28 -10.01
N THR A 259 15.53 24.13 -9.57
CA THR A 259 15.23 23.01 -10.47
C THR A 259 13.91 23.19 -11.23
N ALA A 260 13.05 24.13 -10.85
CA ALA A 260 11.77 24.35 -11.52
C ALA A 260 11.92 24.73 -13.01
N GLU A 261 12.88 25.59 -13.36
CA GLU A 261 13.16 25.95 -14.75
C GLU A 261 13.69 24.75 -15.55
N THR A 262 14.59 23.97 -14.95
CA THR A 262 15.13 22.75 -15.58
C THR A 262 14.03 21.72 -15.83
N LEU A 263 13.11 21.52 -14.88
CA LEU A 263 11.97 20.63 -15.03
C LEU A 263 10.99 21.14 -16.09
N LEU A 264 10.72 22.45 -16.14
CA LEU A 264 9.87 23.05 -17.16
C LEU A 264 10.41 22.78 -18.57
N LEU A 265 11.70 23.02 -18.79
CA LEU A 265 12.36 22.75 -20.07
C LEU A 265 12.31 21.26 -20.41
N ALA A 266 12.58 20.37 -19.44
CA ALA A 266 12.53 18.93 -19.65
C ALA A 266 11.11 18.43 -20.00
N ILE A 267 10.06 19.00 -19.38
CA ILE A 267 8.65 18.71 -19.71
C ILE A 267 8.31 19.19 -21.12
N GLY A 268 8.79 20.38 -21.52
CA GLY A 268 8.54 20.95 -22.83
C GLY A 268 9.27 20.23 -23.97
N ASN A 269 10.49 19.73 -23.72
CA ASN A 269 11.32 19.08 -24.74
C ASN A 269 11.05 17.57 -24.89
N SER A 270 10.31 16.97 -23.96
CA SER A 270 9.99 15.54 -24.01
C SER A 270 8.69 15.30 -24.78
N ASN A 271 8.69 14.31 -25.67
CA ASN A 271 7.46 13.78 -26.28
C ASN A 271 6.86 12.59 -25.51
N ASN A 272 7.53 12.12 -24.45
CA ASN A 272 7.06 11.00 -23.64
C ASN A 272 6.11 11.50 -22.55
N ALA A 273 4.80 11.27 -22.73
CA ALA A 273 3.75 11.70 -21.79
C ALA A 273 3.98 11.19 -20.35
N ILE A 274 4.48 9.96 -20.20
CA ILE A 274 4.78 9.34 -18.89
C ILE A 274 5.87 10.12 -18.16
N LEU A 275 6.98 10.41 -18.87
CA LEU A 275 8.07 11.21 -18.32
C LEU A 275 7.56 12.60 -17.94
N ARG A 276 6.84 13.28 -18.84
CA ARG A 276 6.31 14.63 -18.60
C ARG A 276 5.42 14.68 -17.36
N ALA A 277 4.54 13.70 -17.17
CA ALA A 277 3.66 13.62 -16.00
C ALA A 277 4.44 13.46 -14.70
N HIS A 278 5.46 12.59 -14.68
CA HIS A 278 6.34 12.44 -13.51
C HIS A 278 7.19 13.68 -13.26
N LEU A 279 7.70 14.36 -14.29
CA LEU A 279 8.44 15.61 -14.09
C LEU A 279 7.54 16.72 -13.55
N LEU A 280 6.28 16.79 -13.98
CA LEU A 280 5.29 17.71 -13.41
C LEU A 280 5.02 17.41 -11.93
N GLU A 281 4.98 16.12 -11.55
CA GLU A 281 4.88 15.70 -10.14
C GLU A 281 6.03 16.23 -9.29
N ILE A 282 7.27 16.12 -9.80
CA ILE A 282 8.47 16.63 -9.12
C ILE A 282 8.39 18.15 -9.03
N LEU A 283 8.00 18.80 -10.14
CA LEU A 283 7.87 20.24 -10.24
C LEU A 283 6.86 20.77 -9.21
N SER A 284 5.68 20.16 -9.08
CA SER A 284 4.64 20.68 -8.18
C SER A 284 5.00 20.62 -6.69
N ARG A 285 6.04 19.86 -6.33
CA ARG A 285 6.60 19.81 -4.97
C ARG A 285 7.65 20.91 -4.71
N GLN A 286 8.10 21.62 -5.75
CA GLN A 286 9.09 22.69 -5.61
C GLN A 286 8.45 23.98 -5.09
N LYS A 287 9.20 24.75 -4.29
CA LYS A 287 8.74 26.00 -3.68
C LYS A 287 8.48 27.12 -4.70
N ASP A 288 9.21 27.11 -5.81
CA ASP A 288 9.18 28.09 -6.90
C ASP A 288 8.38 27.59 -8.13
N SER A 289 7.60 26.52 -7.96
CA SER A 289 6.90 25.83 -9.06
C SER A 289 5.78 26.62 -9.73
N GLN A 290 5.20 27.63 -9.06
CA GLN A 290 4.01 28.31 -9.55
C GLN A 290 4.18 28.93 -10.94
N THR A 291 5.31 29.58 -11.21
CA THR A 291 5.58 30.22 -12.50
C THR A 291 5.65 29.18 -13.62
N ALA A 292 6.34 28.07 -13.37
CA ALA A 292 6.46 26.97 -14.32
C ALA A 292 5.12 26.26 -14.56
N LEU A 293 4.34 26.02 -13.50
CA LEU A 293 3.01 25.43 -13.61
C LEU A 293 2.06 26.34 -14.41
N LYS A 294 2.11 27.66 -14.21
CA LYS A 294 1.33 28.62 -15.01
C LYS A 294 1.70 28.56 -16.49
N ALA A 295 2.98 28.44 -16.81
CA ALA A 295 3.42 28.27 -18.19
C ALA A 295 2.85 26.98 -18.81
N LEU A 296 2.96 25.85 -18.11
CA LEU A 296 2.42 24.56 -18.57
C LEU A 296 0.90 24.56 -18.71
N ALA A 297 0.19 25.27 -17.82
CA ALA A 297 -1.28 25.34 -17.81
C ALA A 297 -1.88 26.02 -19.04
N THR A 298 -1.09 26.72 -19.85
CA THR A 298 -1.53 27.36 -21.10
C THR A 298 -1.70 26.36 -22.26
N GLY A 299 -1.16 25.15 -22.14
CA GLY A 299 -1.28 24.11 -23.15
C GLY A 299 -2.69 23.51 -23.28
N GLY A 300 -2.88 22.72 -24.35
CA GLY A 300 -4.12 22.00 -24.64
C GLY A 300 -4.11 20.52 -24.27
N ASP A 301 -2.97 19.97 -23.84
CA ASP A 301 -2.80 18.53 -23.61
C ASP A 301 -3.11 18.10 -22.15
N GLY A 302 -2.98 16.79 -21.87
CA GLY A 302 -3.16 16.23 -20.54
C GLY A 302 -2.20 16.80 -19.48
N ILE A 303 -0.99 17.22 -19.88
CA ILE A 303 -0.02 17.86 -18.98
C ILE A 303 -0.49 19.24 -18.56
N ALA A 304 -1.07 20.02 -19.49
CA ALA A 304 -1.68 21.30 -19.15
C ALA A 304 -2.89 21.13 -18.22
N ALA A 305 -3.69 20.07 -18.38
CA ALA A 305 -4.77 19.75 -17.44
C ALA A 305 -4.23 19.45 -16.03
N LEU A 306 -3.15 18.67 -15.92
CA LEU A 306 -2.48 18.42 -14.63
C LEU A 306 -1.90 19.69 -14.00
N ALA A 307 -1.32 20.59 -14.80
CA ALA A 307 -0.77 21.85 -14.30
C ALA A 307 -1.88 22.76 -13.75
N ARG A 308 -3.02 22.86 -14.45
CA ARG A 308 -4.22 23.57 -13.96
C ARG A 308 -4.74 22.97 -12.65
N PHE A 309 -4.77 21.64 -12.56
CA PHE A 309 -5.14 20.93 -11.34
C PHE A 309 -4.21 21.25 -10.17
N GLU A 310 -2.88 21.18 -10.35
CA GLU A 310 -1.93 21.51 -9.29
C GLU A 310 -1.98 22.99 -8.85
N LEU A 311 -2.31 23.92 -9.76
CA LEU A 311 -2.51 25.33 -9.40
C LEU A 311 -3.76 25.55 -8.54
N ALA A 312 -4.84 24.81 -8.81
CA ALA A 312 -6.12 24.97 -8.11
C ALA A 312 -6.21 24.16 -6.79
N ARG A 313 -5.60 22.97 -6.76
CA ARG A 313 -5.71 21.98 -5.65
C ARG A 313 -5.37 22.53 -4.25
N PRO A 314 -4.36 23.39 -4.04
CA PRO A 314 -4.08 23.94 -2.72
C PRO A 314 -5.24 24.75 -2.14
N ALA A 315 -5.98 25.49 -2.99
CA ALA A 315 -7.12 26.30 -2.56
C ALA A 315 -8.40 25.48 -2.34
N GLY A 316 -8.50 24.31 -2.97
CA GLY A 316 -9.72 23.49 -2.94
C GLY A 316 -10.90 24.16 -3.65
N GLY A 317 -12.12 23.77 -3.28
CA GLY A 317 -13.36 24.37 -3.80
C GLY A 317 -13.67 24.07 -5.27
N ALA A 318 -14.52 24.90 -5.88
CA ALA A 318 -15.10 24.62 -7.19
C ALA A 318 -14.08 24.62 -8.35
N ASP A 319 -13.05 25.47 -8.29
CA ASP A 319 -11.98 25.49 -9.30
C ASP A 319 -11.14 24.21 -9.25
N ALA A 320 -10.76 23.75 -8.05
CA ALA A 320 -10.05 22.50 -7.88
C ALA A 320 -10.90 21.30 -8.34
N ALA A 321 -12.19 21.29 -8.02
CA ALA A 321 -13.13 20.26 -8.47
C ALA A 321 -13.22 20.18 -10.00
N ARG A 322 -13.37 21.35 -10.67
CA ARG A 322 -13.41 21.42 -12.15
C ARG A 322 -12.10 20.97 -12.77
N ALA A 323 -10.96 21.41 -12.22
CA ALA A 323 -9.65 21.03 -12.74
C ALA A 323 -9.36 19.53 -12.56
N ALA A 324 -9.75 18.95 -11.42
CA ALA A 324 -9.65 17.51 -11.17
C ALA A 324 -10.53 16.71 -12.13
N LEU A 325 -11.79 17.13 -12.35
CA LEU A 325 -12.70 16.48 -13.29
C LEU A 325 -12.16 16.52 -14.72
N ALA A 326 -11.64 17.68 -15.16
CA ALA A 326 -11.05 17.83 -16.48
C ALA A 326 -9.80 16.97 -16.70
N ALA A 327 -9.03 16.69 -15.64
CA ALA A 327 -7.88 15.81 -15.70
C ALA A 327 -8.26 14.32 -15.66
N LEU A 328 -9.31 13.95 -14.93
CA LEU A 328 -9.79 12.56 -14.85
C LEU A 328 -10.58 12.11 -16.09
N ILE A 329 -11.29 13.04 -16.73
CA ILE A 329 -12.13 12.79 -17.90
C ILE A 329 -11.61 13.69 -19.04
N PRO A 330 -10.48 13.33 -19.68
CA PRO A 330 -9.99 14.11 -20.80
C PRO A 330 -11.03 14.15 -21.91
N ARG A 331 -11.24 15.36 -22.44
CA ARG A 331 -12.15 15.62 -23.54
C ARG A 331 -11.39 15.43 -24.84
N ASP A 332 -11.40 14.23 -25.39
CA ASP A 332 -11.13 14.10 -26.82
C ASP A 332 -12.30 13.37 -27.48
N GLU A 333 -13.20 14.16 -28.07
CA GLU A 333 -14.38 13.68 -28.81
C GLU A 333 -14.00 13.11 -30.19
N LYS A 334 -12.74 13.26 -30.63
CA LYS A 334 -12.30 12.90 -31.98
C LYS A 334 -11.41 11.68 -32.05
N ASP A 335 -10.84 11.24 -30.93
CA ASP A 335 -9.98 10.07 -30.88
C ASP A 335 -10.61 9.04 -29.95
N GLU A 336 -11.69 8.41 -30.45
CA GLU A 336 -12.49 7.38 -29.76
C GLU A 336 -11.64 6.16 -29.29
N HIS A 337 -10.36 6.13 -29.67
CA HIS A 337 -9.41 5.05 -29.44
C HIS A 337 -8.23 5.42 -28.51
N GLN A 338 -8.11 6.67 -28.06
CA GLN A 338 -7.09 7.03 -27.07
C GLN A 338 -7.73 7.13 -25.68
N PRO A 339 -7.73 6.04 -24.88
CA PRO A 339 -8.15 6.12 -23.49
C PRO A 339 -7.34 7.22 -22.81
N ALA A 340 -7.99 7.95 -21.91
CA ALA A 340 -7.37 8.94 -21.03
C ALA A 340 -5.97 8.49 -20.63
N ASP A 341 -4.94 9.31 -20.85
CA ASP A 341 -3.55 8.99 -20.53
C ASP A 341 -3.51 8.39 -19.11
N TYR A 342 -3.31 7.08 -19.01
CA TYR A 342 -3.50 6.30 -17.79
C TYR A 342 -2.75 6.91 -16.59
N TYR A 343 -1.60 7.51 -16.88
CA TYR A 343 -0.74 8.20 -15.91
C TYR A 343 -1.35 9.48 -15.35
N VAL A 344 -2.07 10.26 -16.16
CA VAL A 344 -2.77 11.48 -15.72
C VAL A 344 -3.83 11.12 -14.69
N VAL A 345 -4.65 10.12 -14.97
CA VAL A 345 -5.69 9.65 -14.04
C VAL A 345 -5.05 9.13 -12.75
N ARG A 346 -4.04 8.26 -12.86
CA ARG A 346 -3.32 7.72 -11.71
C ARG A 346 -2.70 8.82 -10.84
N TYR A 347 -2.17 9.88 -11.45
CA TYR A 347 -1.60 11.02 -10.76
C TYR A 347 -2.66 11.78 -9.95
N VAL A 348 -3.81 12.09 -10.55
CA VAL A 348 -4.90 12.78 -9.84
C VAL A 348 -5.42 11.95 -8.68
N LEU A 349 -5.59 10.63 -8.86
CA LEU A 349 -6.02 9.73 -7.78
C LEU A 349 -4.98 9.66 -6.64
N LEU A 350 -3.68 9.65 -6.96
CA LEU A 350 -2.62 9.70 -5.95
C LEU A 350 -2.67 11.01 -5.14
N ARG A 351 -2.90 12.16 -5.79
CA ARG A 351 -3.05 13.45 -5.12
C ARG A 351 -4.32 13.53 -4.27
N ALA A 352 -5.43 13.00 -4.78
CA ALA A 352 -6.67 12.88 -4.01
C ALA A 352 -6.44 12.05 -2.74
N GLU A 353 -5.77 10.90 -2.82
CA GLU A 353 -5.42 10.09 -1.64
C GLU A 353 -4.60 10.87 -0.60
N GLN A 354 -3.59 11.62 -1.05
CA GLN A 354 -2.76 12.45 -0.17
C GLN A 354 -3.58 13.55 0.51
N ASP A 355 -4.43 14.25 -0.25
CA ASP A 355 -5.26 15.34 0.28
C ASP A 355 -6.39 14.82 1.19
N ILE A 356 -6.99 13.66 0.90
CA ILE A 356 -7.97 13.03 1.79
C ILE A 356 -7.33 12.66 3.13
N LYS A 357 -6.13 12.06 3.12
CA LYS A 357 -5.39 11.74 4.35
C LYS A 357 -4.99 12.99 5.12
N ALA A 358 -4.61 14.08 4.44
CA ALA A 358 -4.12 15.30 5.07
C ALA A 358 -5.22 16.26 5.53
N ARG A 359 -6.34 16.32 4.81
CA ARG A 359 -7.40 17.34 4.98
C ARG A 359 -8.75 16.77 5.39
N GLY A 360 -8.93 15.44 5.33
CA GLY A 360 -10.20 14.77 5.64
C GLY A 360 -11.34 15.32 4.79
N GLU A 361 -12.43 15.71 5.44
CA GLU A 361 -13.66 16.23 4.80
C GLU A 361 -13.43 17.50 3.96
N GLN A 362 -12.38 18.30 4.24
CA GLN A 362 -12.09 19.49 3.41
C GLN A 362 -11.63 19.13 1.99
N ALA A 363 -11.32 17.86 1.73
CA ALA A 363 -11.04 17.33 0.40
C ALA A 363 -12.32 16.97 -0.40
N ASP A 364 -13.52 17.29 0.09
CA ASP A 364 -14.80 16.96 -0.58
C ASP A 364 -14.95 17.55 -1.99
N PHE A 365 -14.15 18.57 -2.34
CA PHE A 365 -14.09 19.08 -3.72
C PHE A 365 -13.70 17.99 -4.74
N TYR A 366 -13.14 16.85 -4.33
CA TYR A 366 -12.92 15.69 -5.20
C TYR A 366 -14.18 14.89 -5.51
N THR A 367 -15.24 14.98 -4.69
CA THR A 367 -16.45 14.16 -4.82
C THR A 367 -17.06 14.20 -6.23
N PRO A 368 -17.30 15.37 -6.87
CA PRO A 368 -17.84 15.42 -8.22
C PRO A 368 -16.89 14.80 -9.27
N ALA A 369 -15.59 14.99 -9.10
CA ALA A 369 -14.57 14.51 -10.03
C ALA A 369 -14.43 12.98 -9.99
N LEU A 370 -14.34 12.39 -8.80
CA LEU A 370 -14.26 10.95 -8.59
C LEU A 370 -15.54 10.25 -9.06
N ALA A 371 -16.70 10.75 -8.65
CA ALA A 371 -17.98 10.17 -9.06
C ALA A 371 -18.24 10.33 -10.57
N GLY A 372 -17.84 11.46 -11.17
CA GLY A 372 -17.87 11.67 -12.61
C GLY A 372 -17.01 10.64 -13.36
N TYR A 373 -15.77 10.42 -12.90
CA TYR A 373 -14.87 9.44 -13.49
C TYR A 373 -15.44 8.02 -13.42
N ILE A 374 -15.96 7.59 -12.26
CA ILE A 374 -16.58 6.27 -12.09
C ILE A 374 -17.77 6.07 -13.04
N ARG A 375 -18.55 7.12 -13.34
CA ARG A 375 -19.68 7.03 -14.27
C ARG A 375 -19.26 6.96 -15.73
N ALA A 376 -18.12 7.56 -16.08
CA ALA A 376 -17.62 7.69 -17.44
C ALA A 376 -16.94 6.41 -17.96
N ILE A 377 -16.51 5.49 -17.08
CA ILE A 377 -15.94 4.21 -17.53
C ILE A 377 -16.99 3.36 -18.24
N SER A 378 -16.52 2.43 -19.08
CA SER A 378 -17.36 1.46 -19.77
C SER A 378 -18.22 0.66 -18.78
N ALA A 379 -19.48 0.42 -19.16
CA ALA A 379 -20.38 -0.46 -18.41
C ALA A 379 -20.21 -1.94 -18.80
N ASP A 380 -19.37 -2.25 -19.79
CA ASP A 380 -19.18 -3.59 -20.33
C ASP A 380 -18.58 -4.56 -19.29
N THR A 381 -19.34 -5.58 -18.93
CA THR A 381 -18.99 -6.57 -17.91
C THR A 381 -17.98 -7.62 -18.36
N GLU A 382 -17.81 -7.82 -19.67
CA GLU A 382 -17.03 -8.93 -20.20
C GLU A 382 -15.52 -8.66 -20.19
N ASP A 383 -15.11 -7.39 -20.18
CA ASP A 383 -13.70 -6.98 -20.30
C ASP A 383 -13.29 -5.95 -19.25
N LEU A 384 -12.97 -6.42 -18.03
CA LEU A 384 -12.43 -5.56 -16.97
C LEU A 384 -10.97 -5.17 -17.27
N ARG A 385 -10.81 -3.99 -17.86
CA ARG A 385 -9.53 -3.35 -18.18
C ARG A 385 -8.92 -2.55 -17.02
N GLN A 386 -7.72 -2.03 -17.25
CA GLN A 386 -6.95 -1.20 -16.32
C GLN A 386 -7.71 0.05 -15.81
N GLU A 387 -8.59 0.64 -16.62
CA GLU A 387 -9.46 1.75 -16.20
C GLU A 387 -10.44 1.37 -15.07
N HIS A 388 -10.91 0.12 -15.05
CA HIS A 388 -11.78 -0.40 -14.00
C HIS A 388 -11.04 -0.52 -12.67
N LEU A 389 -9.75 -0.86 -12.70
CA LEU A 389 -8.89 -0.85 -11.51
C LEU A 389 -8.72 0.57 -10.94
N LEU A 390 -8.56 1.57 -11.82
CA LEU A 390 -8.50 2.97 -11.41
C LEU A 390 -9.84 3.47 -10.86
N ALA A 391 -10.97 3.08 -11.46
CA ALA A 391 -12.30 3.42 -10.96
C ALA A 391 -12.63 2.76 -9.62
N ALA A 392 -12.18 1.53 -9.40
CA ALA A 392 -12.27 0.89 -8.09
C ALA A 392 -11.46 1.69 -7.04
N ARG A 393 -10.24 2.14 -7.39
CA ARG A 393 -9.46 3.04 -6.52
C ARG A 393 -10.16 4.38 -6.29
N ALA A 394 -10.73 4.99 -7.32
CA ALA A 394 -11.51 6.22 -7.19
C ALA A 394 -12.71 6.04 -6.25
N THR A 395 -13.36 4.87 -6.30
CA THR A 395 -14.42 4.51 -5.37
C THR A 395 -13.90 4.37 -3.95
N THR A 396 -12.74 3.72 -3.74
CA THR A 396 -12.11 3.66 -2.41
C THR A 396 -11.86 5.05 -1.84
N LEU A 397 -11.34 5.98 -2.65
CA LEU A 397 -11.12 7.37 -2.23
C LEU A 397 -12.43 8.10 -1.93
N LEU A 398 -13.47 7.90 -2.74
CA LEU A 398 -14.80 8.44 -2.48
C LEU A 398 -15.41 7.89 -1.18
N ALA A 399 -15.17 6.61 -0.88
CA ALA A 399 -15.58 5.99 0.38
C ALA A 399 -14.77 6.53 1.57
N ASP A 400 -13.46 6.67 1.43
CA ASP A 400 -12.59 7.17 2.49
C ASP A 400 -12.88 8.64 2.85
N LEU A 401 -13.36 9.46 1.90
CA LEU A 401 -13.85 10.82 2.17
C LEU A 401 -14.97 10.86 3.21
N GLY A 402 -15.94 9.93 3.14
CA GLY A 402 -17.00 9.78 4.14
C GLY A 402 -17.99 10.93 4.27
N THR A 403 -17.90 11.98 3.46
CA THR A 403 -18.78 13.16 3.52
C THR A 403 -20.21 12.80 3.12
N PRO A 404 -21.24 13.58 3.55
CA PRO A 404 -22.62 13.34 3.15
C PRO A 404 -22.82 13.26 1.64
N GLU A 405 -22.13 14.13 0.89
CA GLU A 405 -22.12 14.20 -0.57
C GLU A 405 -21.48 12.95 -1.16
N ALA A 406 -20.28 12.56 -0.72
CA ALA A 406 -19.62 11.34 -1.20
C ALA A 406 -20.45 10.09 -0.92
N MET A 407 -21.07 10.01 0.26
CA MET A 407 -21.95 8.92 0.65
C MET A 407 -23.24 8.89 -0.18
N LYS A 408 -23.79 10.06 -0.55
CA LYS A 408 -24.92 10.16 -1.47
C LYS A 408 -24.53 9.63 -2.85
N GLU A 409 -23.38 10.06 -3.39
CA GLU A 409 -22.89 9.61 -4.69
C GLU A 409 -22.65 8.08 -4.72
N LEU A 410 -22.04 7.51 -3.68
CA LEU A 410 -21.86 6.06 -3.53
C LEU A 410 -23.20 5.30 -3.51
N LYS A 411 -24.20 5.80 -2.78
CA LYS A 411 -25.53 5.19 -2.74
C LYS A 411 -26.18 5.19 -4.13
N GLU A 412 -26.05 6.26 -4.90
CA GLU A 412 -26.58 6.29 -6.27
C GLU A 412 -25.83 5.30 -7.18
N LEU A 413 -24.51 5.21 -7.08
CA LEU A 413 -23.71 4.25 -7.85
C LEU A 413 -24.08 2.79 -7.54
N LEU A 414 -24.41 2.48 -6.29
CA LEU A 414 -24.83 1.14 -5.85
C LEU A 414 -26.24 0.72 -6.30
N ARG A 415 -27.09 1.67 -6.71
CA ARG A 415 -28.46 1.40 -7.21
C ARG A 415 -28.48 0.89 -8.65
N GLY A 416 -27.34 0.89 -9.33
CA GLY A 416 -27.21 0.46 -10.73
C GLY A 416 -27.67 -0.98 -10.99
N ARG A 417 -27.83 -1.29 -12.29
CA ARG A 417 -27.93 -2.68 -12.77
C ARG A 417 -26.58 -3.37 -12.59
N TYR A 418 -26.56 -4.70 -12.73
CA TYR A 418 -25.30 -5.41 -12.79
C TYR A 418 -24.56 -5.03 -14.07
N ASP A 419 -23.48 -4.30 -13.89
CA ASP A 419 -22.57 -3.86 -14.94
C ASP A 419 -21.14 -3.75 -14.37
N ALA A 420 -20.14 -3.43 -15.20
CA ALA A 420 -18.76 -3.27 -14.71
C ALA A 420 -18.63 -2.16 -13.66
N ARG A 421 -19.47 -1.12 -13.72
CA ARG A 421 -19.47 -0.01 -12.76
C ARG A 421 -19.90 -0.48 -11.37
N LEU A 422 -20.95 -1.30 -11.27
CA LEU A 422 -21.35 -1.86 -9.98
C LEU A 422 -20.23 -2.75 -9.38
N ARG A 423 -19.53 -3.52 -10.21
CA ARG A 423 -18.41 -4.38 -9.79
C ARG A 423 -17.24 -3.56 -9.26
N VAL A 424 -16.82 -2.49 -9.95
CA VAL A 424 -15.73 -1.62 -9.44
C VAL A 424 -16.13 -0.88 -8.17
N VAL A 425 -17.40 -0.53 -8.01
CA VAL A 425 -17.90 0.11 -6.78
C VAL A 425 -17.82 -0.87 -5.61
N ALA A 426 -18.26 -2.12 -5.80
CA ALA A 426 -18.14 -3.17 -4.79
C ALA A 426 -16.67 -3.43 -4.42
N ALA A 427 -15.79 -3.57 -5.43
CA ALA A 427 -14.37 -3.76 -5.24
C ALA A 427 -13.70 -2.58 -4.51
N GLY A 428 -14.12 -1.35 -4.80
CA GLY A 428 -13.63 -0.15 -4.13
C GLY A 428 -14.04 -0.07 -2.66
N LEU A 429 -15.29 -0.44 -2.34
CA LEU A 429 -15.80 -0.51 -0.96
C LEU A 429 -15.06 -1.56 -0.13
N ARG A 430 -14.61 -2.67 -0.72
CA ARG A 430 -13.78 -3.67 -0.02
C ARG A 430 -12.49 -3.08 0.55
N HIS A 431 -11.93 -2.06 -0.11
CA HIS A 431 -10.63 -1.51 0.24
C HIS A 431 -10.71 -0.29 1.16
N THR A 432 -11.88 0.32 1.37
CA THR A 432 -12.04 1.48 2.25
C THR A 432 -11.63 1.18 3.70
N ALA A 433 -11.17 2.21 4.39
CA ALA A 433 -10.99 2.19 5.85
C ALA A 433 -12.21 2.80 6.59
N ASN A 434 -13.12 3.46 5.86
CA ASN A 434 -14.30 4.10 6.44
C ASN A 434 -15.41 3.08 6.74
N ARG A 435 -15.68 2.85 8.03
CA ARG A 435 -16.71 1.90 8.49
C ARG A 435 -18.12 2.27 8.01
N GLN A 436 -18.46 3.56 7.92
CA GLN A 436 -19.78 4.00 7.47
C GLN A 436 -19.98 3.71 5.98
N SER A 437 -18.95 3.95 5.17
CA SER A 437 -18.97 3.64 3.74
C SER A 437 -18.98 2.14 3.48
N ALA A 438 -18.18 1.37 4.22
CA ALA A 438 -18.21 -0.09 4.16
C ALA A 438 -19.61 -0.66 4.50
N ALA A 439 -20.35 -0.03 5.42
CA ALA A 439 -21.72 -0.44 5.75
C ALA A 439 -22.69 -0.31 4.56
N LEU A 440 -22.40 0.51 3.55
CA LEU A 440 -23.20 0.56 2.31
C LEU A 440 -23.14 -0.76 1.54
N ALA A 441 -22.07 -1.54 1.71
CA ALA A 441 -21.94 -2.86 1.11
C ALA A 441 -23.02 -3.84 1.61
N LYS A 442 -23.70 -3.56 2.73
CA LYS A 442 -24.85 -4.36 3.20
C LYS A 442 -25.93 -4.51 2.13
N ALA A 443 -26.19 -3.46 1.34
CA ALA A 443 -27.18 -3.50 0.27
C ALA A 443 -26.80 -4.42 -0.91
N LEU A 444 -25.54 -4.87 -0.96
CA LEU A 444 -25.03 -5.77 -1.98
C LEU A 444 -25.18 -7.25 -1.60
N LEU A 445 -25.46 -7.56 -0.33
CA LEU A 445 -25.55 -8.94 0.17
C LEU A 445 -26.73 -9.72 -0.42
N ASP A 446 -27.82 -9.02 -0.76
CA ASP A 446 -29.03 -9.61 -1.33
C ASP A 446 -28.97 -9.74 -2.87
N ARG A 447 -27.85 -9.38 -3.50
CA ARG A 447 -27.67 -9.46 -4.96
C ARG A 447 -27.41 -10.92 -5.38
N PRO A 448 -27.87 -11.33 -6.58
CA PRO A 448 -27.67 -12.70 -7.07
C PRO A 448 -26.26 -12.97 -7.62
N TYR A 449 -25.35 -11.98 -7.56
CA TYR A 449 -24.02 -12.03 -8.19
C TYR A 449 -22.95 -12.32 -7.14
N GLU A 450 -22.30 -13.48 -7.25
CA GLU A 450 -21.39 -14.01 -6.24
C GLU A 450 -20.16 -13.12 -6.02
N ASP A 451 -19.57 -12.55 -7.06
CA ASP A 451 -18.41 -11.66 -6.97
C ASP A 451 -18.71 -10.39 -6.17
N ILE A 452 -19.87 -9.79 -6.39
CA ILE A 452 -20.35 -8.61 -5.64
C ILE A 452 -20.64 -8.95 -4.18
N VAL A 453 -21.36 -10.05 -3.92
CA VAL A 453 -21.67 -10.49 -2.55
C VAL A 453 -20.38 -10.75 -1.79
N LEU A 454 -19.39 -11.31 -2.46
CA LEU A 454 -18.10 -11.61 -1.87
C LEU A 454 -17.32 -10.35 -1.49
N ASP A 455 -17.19 -9.39 -2.41
CA ASP A 455 -16.50 -8.13 -2.11
C ASP A 455 -17.20 -7.38 -0.96
N ALA A 456 -18.53 -7.40 -0.94
CA ALA A 456 -19.31 -6.82 0.13
C ALA A 456 -19.09 -7.53 1.48
N THR A 457 -19.06 -8.86 1.47
CA THR A 457 -18.78 -9.67 2.67
C THR A 457 -17.40 -9.37 3.23
N LEU A 458 -16.38 -9.24 2.37
CA LEU A 458 -15.02 -8.90 2.77
C LEU A 458 -14.92 -7.46 3.29
N ALA A 459 -15.63 -6.50 2.68
CA ALA A 459 -15.69 -5.11 3.14
C ALA A 459 -16.25 -5.01 4.59
N LEU A 460 -17.35 -5.72 4.84
CA LEU A 460 -18.00 -5.76 6.15
C LEU A 460 -17.16 -6.53 7.18
N GLY A 461 -16.54 -7.64 6.79
CA GLY A 461 -15.63 -8.41 7.65
C GLY A 461 -14.40 -7.61 8.10
N LYS A 462 -13.75 -6.90 7.15
CA LYS A 462 -12.60 -6.02 7.44
C LYS A 462 -12.93 -4.94 8.46
N THR A 463 -14.15 -4.40 8.39
CA THR A 463 -14.64 -3.34 9.30
C THR A 463 -15.30 -3.85 10.58
N GLN A 464 -15.21 -5.17 10.83
CA GLN A 464 -15.78 -5.87 11.98
C GLN A 464 -17.30 -5.65 12.12
N ASN A 465 -18.02 -5.57 10.99
CA ASN A 465 -19.48 -5.50 11.01
C ASN A 465 -20.07 -6.91 11.21
N PRO A 466 -20.91 -7.14 12.25
CA PRO A 466 -21.49 -8.45 12.55
C PRO A 466 -22.40 -8.99 11.44
N ASP A 467 -22.96 -8.14 10.56
CA ASP A 467 -23.77 -8.57 9.42
C ASP A 467 -22.98 -9.47 8.45
N ALA A 468 -21.63 -9.43 8.46
CA ALA A 468 -20.79 -10.26 7.61
C ALA A 468 -20.67 -11.72 8.08
N GLU A 469 -20.96 -11.99 9.35
CA GLU A 469 -20.56 -13.23 10.04
C GLU A 469 -21.05 -14.50 9.32
N THR A 470 -22.35 -14.59 9.06
CA THR A 470 -22.98 -15.74 8.38
C THR A 470 -22.44 -15.93 6.96
N LEU A 471 -22.16 -14.83 6.25
CA LEU A 471 -21.67 -14.88 4.87
C LEU A 471 -20.19 -15.22 4.79
N LEU A 472 -19.38 -14.78 5.76
CA LEU A 472 -17.99 -15.21 5.91
C LEU A 472 -17.94 -16.72 6.16
N ALA A 473 -18.75 -17.23 7.10
CA ALA A 473 -18.84 -18.66 7.38
C ALA A 473 -19.27 -19.46 6.14
N ARG A 474 -20.23 -18.95 5.35
CA ARG A 474 -20.63 -19.54 4.07
C ARG A 474 -19.49 -19.55 3.05
N ALA A 475 -18.79 -18.43 2.88
CA ALA A 475 -17.68 -18.31 1.93
C ALA A 475 -16.56 -19.33 2.22
N ILE A 476 -16.31 -19.61 3.51
CA ILE A 476 -15.34 -20.63 3.94
C ILE A 476 -15.80 -22.05 3.57
N ARG A 477 -17.09 -22.36 3.79
CA ARG A 477 -17.69 -23.68 3.49
C ARG A 477 -17.79 -23.96 1.99
N ASP A 478 -18.08 -22.94 1.19
CA ASP A 478 -18.22 -23.03 -0.27
C ASP A 478 -16.85 -23.08 -0.98
N GLY A 479 -15.94 -23.94 -0.50
CA GLY A 479 -14.54 -23.96 -0.91
C GLY A 479 -14.28 -24.35 -2.37
N LYS A 480 -15.26 -24.95 -3.06
CA LYS A 480 -15.21 -25.22 -4.50
C LYS A 480 -15.46 -23.98 -5.36
N ARG A 481 -16.20 -23.00 -4.81
CA ARG A 481 -16.60 -21.78 -5.52
C ARG A 481 -15.65 -20.62 -5.23
N ASN A 482 -15.20 -20.53 -3.98
CA ASN A 482 -14.34 -19.43 -3.55
C ASN A 482 -12.86 -19.79 -3.71
N PRO A 483 -12.05 -18.91 -4.34
CA PRO A 483 -10.62 -19.15 -4.47
C PRO A 483 -9.94 -19.16 -3.09
N PRO A 484 -8.78 -19.81 -2.93
CA PRO A 484 -8.10 -19.95 -1.63
C PRO A 484 -7.88 -18.62 -0.89
N ALA A 485 -7.43 -17.58 -1.60
CA ALA A 485 -7.20 -16.25 -1.01
C ALA A 485 -8.45 -15.67 -0.35
N VAL A 486 -9.62 -15.91 -0.94
CA VAL A 486 -10.90 -15.45 -0.40
C VAL A 486 -11.26 -16.20 0.88
N ARG A 487 -11.08 -17.53 0.89
CA ARG A 487 -11.34 -18.35 2.08
C ARG A 487 -10.41 -17.97 3.23
N VAL A 488 -9.15 -17.66 2.93
CA VAL A 488 -8.17 -17.16 3.91
C VAL A 488 -8.63 -15.84 4.53
N LEU A 489 -8.99 -14.85 3.71
CA LEU A 489 -9.50 -13.56 4.22
C LEU A 489 -10.81 -13.73 4.99
N ALA A 490 -11.73 -14.55 4.49
CA ALA A 490 -13.00 -14.82 5.14
C ALA A 490 -12.79 -15.47 6.52
N SER A 491 -11.90 -16.46 6.60
CA SER A 491 -11.53 -17.12 7.85
C SER A 491 -10.89 -16.14 8.83
N TRP A 492 -9.96 -15.32 8.37
CA TRP A 492 -9.30 -14.31 9.20
C TRP A 492 -10.29 -13.30 9.77
N TYR A 493 -11.12 -12.68 8.92
CA TYR A 493 -12.10 -11.70 9.37
C TYR A 493 -13.19 -12.30 10.27
N LEU A 494 -13.59 -13.55 10.05
CA LEU A 494 -14.50 -14.25 10.95
C LEU A 494 -13.87 -14.42 12.35
N LEU A 495 -12.59 -14.80 12.42
CA LEU A 495 -11.86 -14.89 13.68
C LEU A 495 -11.72 -13.52 14.37
N LYS A 496 -11.54 -12.44 13.60
CA LYS A 496 -11.54 -11.07 14.14
C LYS A 496 -12.87 -10.68 14.76
N LEU A 497 -13.98 -10.92 14.07
CA LEU A 497 -15.33 -10.65 14.58
C LEU A 497 -15.58 -11.37 15.91
N ARG A 498 -14.91 -12.50 16.14
CA ARG A 498 -14.97 -13.30 17.37
C ARG A 498 -13.92 -12.96 18.42
N ASN A 499 -13.02 -11.99 18.17
CA ASN A 499 -11.87 -11.70 19.02
C ASN A 499 -10.96 -12.93 19.25
N GLN A 500 -10.79 -13.77 18.23
CA GLN A 500 -9.98 -15.00 18.28
C GLN A 500 -8.77 -14.98 17.33
N ALA A 501 -8.58 -13.88 16.58
CA ALA A 501 -7.54 -13.74 15.57
C ALA A 501 -6.13 -13.91 16.13
N GLN A 502 -5.78 -13.21 17.21
CA GLN A 502 -4.44 -13.31 17.82
C GLN A 502 -4.12 -14.71 18.35
N ALA A 503 -5.09 -15.36 19.00
CA ALA A 503 -4.92 -16.73 19.50
C ALA A 503 -4.75 -17.74 18.35
N ALA A 504 -5.54 -17.59 17.28
CA ALA A 504 -5.39 -18.41 16.08
C ALA A 504 -4.04 -18.18 15.38
N ALA A 505 -3.55 -16.93 15.31
CA ALA A 505 -2.23 -16.63 14.76
C ALA A 505 -1.10 -17.29 15.57
N ALA A 506 -1.22 -17.33 16.90
CA ALA A 506 -0.27 -18.03 17.75
C ALA A 506 -0.30 -19.56 17.53
N GLU A 507 -1.49 -20.15 17.42
CA GLU A 507 -1.64 -21.59 17.12
C GLU A 507 -1.06 -21.96 15.74
N LEU A 508 -1.31 -21.13 14.72
CA LEU A 508 -0.76 -21.32 13.38
C LEU A 508 0.77 -21.16 13.38
N ALA A 509 1.31 -20.25 14.19
CA ALA A 509 2.76 -20.06 14.36
C ALA A 509 3.46 -21.35 14.83
N GLU A 510 2.83 -22.14 15.69
CA GLU A 510 3.39 -23.41 16.18
C GLU A 510 3.46 -24.49 15.09
N LYS A 511 2.68 -24.35 14.01
CA LYS A 511 2.63 -25.31 12.89
C LYS A 511 3.62 -24.98 11.77
N LEU A 512 4.29 -23.83 11.82
CA LEU A 512 5.25 -23.41 10.80
C LEU A 512 6.57 -24.19 10.89
N PRO A 513 7.20 -24.51 9.74
CA PRO A 513 8.41 -25.36 9.66
C PRO A 513 9.73 -24.70 10.09
#